data_AF-A0A0C3II58-F1
#
_entry.id   AF-A0A0C3II58-F1
#
_cell.length_a   1.000
_cell.length_b   1.000
_cell.length_c   1.000
_cell.angle_alpha   90.00
_cell.angle_beta   90.00
_cell.angle_gamma   90.00
#
_symmetry.space_group_name_H-M   'P 1'
#
loop_
_entity.id
_entity.type
_entity.pdbx_description
1 polymer ?
#
loop_
_entity_poly.entity_id
_entity_poly.type
_entity_poly.pdbx_seq_one_letter_code
_entity_poly.pdbx_strand_id
1 'polypeptide(L)'
;TFNTDAIVSTNLPTRPAEYALKKIEAFKFIHMWYFMREGLQEAAQTVRRLEENDTLAITQAGEGNVTLHTANSLTASKNAKPDHRLTFAEYMYAKNHFLTCIKNAGWGNKLVDAFNWFFHRLDNHHLRDWGDQGERMLLHYASKVQQDWHDKATWNQAYNIGIINEDLLADIRQDLDTKD
;
A
#
# COMPACT_ATOMS: atom_id res chain seq x y z
N THR A 1 5.66 -10.27 -32.23
CA THR A 1 4.77 -10.89 -33.25
C THR A 1 3.34 -10.70 -32.79
N PHE A 2 2.49 -10.13 -33.65
CA PHE A 2 1.06 -9.99 -33.40
C PHE A 2 0.41 -11.38 -33.42
N ASN A 3 -0.36 -11.72 -32.39
CA ASN A 3 -1.12 -12.98 -32.35
C ASN A 3 -2.58 -12.67 -32.71
N THR A 4 -3.02 -13.13 -33.88
CA THR A 4 -4.39 -12.94 -34.40
C THR A 4 -5.45 -13.67 -33.59
N ASP A 5 -5.05 -14.70 -32.83
CA ASP A 5 -5.94 -15.56 -32.05
C ASP A 5 -5.95 -15.17 -30.55
N ALA A 6 -5.09 -14.22 -30.16
CA ALA A 6 -5.07 -13.71 -28.80
C ALA A 6 -6.29 -12.80 -28.56
N ILE A 7 -7.19 -13.25 -27.69
CA ILE A 7 -8.22 -12.39 -27.11
C ILE A 7 -7.63 -11.56 -25.96
N VAL A 8 -8.24 -10.41 -25.69
CA VAL A 8 -7.91 -9.61 -24.50
C VAL A 8 -7.96 -10.50 -23.26
N SER A 9 -6.95 -10.41 -22.39
CA SER A 9 -6.93 -11.20 -21.16
C SER A 9 -8.20 -10.92 -20.35
N THR A 10 -8.77 -11.97 -19.74
CA THR A 10 -10.00 -11.89 -18.94
C THR A 10 -9.88 -10.87 -17.79
N ASN A 11 -8.65 -10.57 -17.38
CA ASN A 11 -8.32 -9.51 -16.45
C ASN A 11 -7.25 -8.61 -17.07
N LEU A 12 -7.63 -7.38 -17.44
CA LEU A 12 -6.64 -6.33 -17.67
C LEU A 12 -6.02 -6.00 -16.30
N PRO A 13 -4.71 -6.22 -16.08
CA PRO A 13 -4.13 -5.98 -14.77
C PRO A 13 -4.17 -4.48 -14.45
N THR A 14 -5.02 -4.09 -13.50
CA THR A 14 -4.91 -2.81 -12.81
C THR A 14 -3.65 -2.86 -11.95
N ARG A 15 -2.53 -2.40 -12.53
CA ARG A 15 -1.23 -2.35 -11.87
C ARG A 15 -1.18 -1.10 -10.97
N PRO A 16 -0.73 -1.22 -9.71
CA PRO A 16 -0.43 -0.06 -8.87
C PRO A 16 0.61 0.86 -9.51
N ALA A 17 0.66 2.11 -9.04
CA ALA A 17 1.66 3.07 -9.49
C ALA A 17 3.09 2.51 -9.32
N GLU A 18 3.97 2.81 -10.27
CA GLU A 18 5.37 2.38 -10.23
C GLU A 18 6.07 2.84 -8.94
N TYR A 19 5.79 4.08 -8.50
CA TYR A 19 6.19 4.59 -7.19
C TYR A 19 5.88 3.63 -6.03
N ALA A 20 4.65 3.10 -5.97
CA ALA A 20 4.22 2.20 -4.92
C ALA A 20 4.96 0.85 -5.00
N LEU A 21 5.11 0.31 -6.22
CA LEU A 21 5.85 -0.95 -6.43
C LEU A 21 7.31 -0.82 -6.01
N LYS A 22 7.98 0.29 -6.36
CA LYS A 22 9.37 0.57 -5.96
C LYS A 22 9.52 0.71 -4.44
N LYS A 23 8.52 1.27 -3.76
CA LYS A 23 8.50 1.31 -2.29
C LYS A 23 8.38 -0.09 -1.69
N ILE A 24 7.50 -0.93 -2.23
CA ILE A 24 7.34 -2.33 -1.80
C ILE A 24 8.62 -3.13 -2.02
N GLU A 25 9.24 -3.05 -3.20
CA GLU A 25 10.52 -3.71 -3.52
C GLU A 25 11.62 -3.31 -2.52
N ALA A 26 11.61 -2.06 -2.06
CA ALA A 26 12.57 -1.53 -1.11
C ALA A 26 12.17 -1.69 0.37
N PHE A 27 11.10 -2.44 0.68
CA PHE A 27 10.54 -2.58 2.04
C PHE A 27 10.24 -1.23 2.72
N LYS A 28 9.92 -0.19 1.94
CA LYS A 28 9.58 1.15 2.44
C LYS A 28 8.08 1.30 2.60
N PHE A 29 7.70 2.11 3.59
CA PHE A 29 6.31 2.44 3.84
C PHE A 29 5.62 3.06 2.61
N ILE A 30 4.38 2.63 2.40
CA ILE A 30 3.49 3.12 1.34
C ILE A 30 2.04 3.08 1.84
N HIS A 31 1.29 4.15 1.58
CA HIS A 31 -0.13 4.21 1.95
C HIS A 31 -0.97 3.23 1.14
N MET A 32 -2.00 2.67 1.77
CA MET A 32 -2.96 1.74 1.18
C MET A 32 -3.76 2.35 0.05
N TRP A 33 -3.86 3.69 0.00
CA TRP A 33 -4.50 4.43 -1.10
C TRP A 33 -3.97 4.02 -2.48
N TYR A 34 -2.68 3.69 -2.63
CA TYR A 34 -2.14 3.27 -3.94
C TYR A 34 -2.70 1.94 -4.46
N PHE A 35 -3.37 1.18 -3.59
CA PHE A 35 -3.92 -0.13 -3.86
C PHE A 35 -5.46 -0.12 -3.87
N MET A 36 -6.10 1.04 -3.66
CA MET A 36 -7.53 1.22 -3.83
C MET A 36 -7.88 1.60 -5.28
N ARG A 37 -9.17 1.55 -5.63
CA ARG A 37 -9.65 1.78 -7.00
C ARG A 37 -9.12 3.09 -7.60
N GLU A 38 -9.17 4.16 -6.83
CA GLU A 38 -8.74 5.51 -7.20
C GLU A 38 -7.25 5.54 -7.53
N GLY A 39 -6.40 4.98 -6.65
CA GLY A 39 -4.96 4.88 -6.89
C GLY A 39 -4.61 4.01 -8.09
N LEU A 40 -5.32 2.90 -8.28
CA LEU A 40 -5.16 2.01 -9.44
C LEU A 40 -5.59 2.69 -10.75
N GLN A 41 -6.69 3.45 -10.74
CA GLN A 41 -7.17 4.21 -11.89
C GLN A 41 -6.20 5.34 -12.25
N GLU A 42 -5.68 6.06 -11.26
CA GLU A 42 -4.67 7.10 -11.48
C GLU A 42 -3.40 6.52 -12.08
N ALA A 43 -2.94 5.37 -11.60
CA ALA A 43 -1.81 4.65 -12.17
C ALA A 43 -2.07 4.28 -13.64
N ALA A 44 -3.23 3.72 -13.96
CA ALA A 44 -3.61 3.36 -15.33
C ALA A 44 -3.69 4.58 -16.26
N GLN A 45 -4.23 5.71 -15.79
CA GLN A 45 -4.26 6.96 -16.57
C GLN A 45 -2.86 7.51 -16.82
N THR A 46 -1.96 7.40 -15.84
CA THR A 46 -0.56 7.83 -15.97
C THR A 46 0.16 7.01 -17.05
N VAL A 47 -0.06 5.69 -17.08
CA VAL A 47 0.49 4.82 -18.13
C VAL A 47 -0.09 5.16 -19.51
N ARG A 48 -1.39 5.41 -19.63
CA ARG A 48 -1.98 5.80 -20.92
C ARG A 48 -1.43 7.13 -21.44
N ARG A 49 -1.30 8.13 -20.57
CA ARG A 49 -0.70 9.43 -20.93
C ARG A 49 0.77 9.30 -21.38
N LEU A 50 1.49 8.29 -20.91
CA LEU A 50 2.87 7.98 -21.33
C LEU A 50 2.90 7.45 -22.77
N GLU A 51 1.96 6.58 -23.14
CA GLU A 51 1.83 6.07 -24.51
C GLU A 51 1.48 7.20 -25.51
N GLU A 52 0.83 8.26 -25.03
CA GLU A 52 0.39 9.41 -25.83
C GLU A 52 1.40 10.57 -25.87
N ASN A 53 2.23 10.75 -24.84
CA ASN A 53 3.20 11.85 -24.75
C ASN A 53 4.62 11.28 -24.59
N ASP A 54 5.47 11.43 -25.61
CA ASP A 54 6.88 10.96 -25.70
C ASP A 54 7.86 11.60 -24.68
N THR A 55 7.40 11.97 -23.48
CA THR A 55 8.24 12.58 -22.43
C THR A 55 8.76 11.52 -21.47
N LEU A 56 9.95 11.00 -21.77
CA LEU A 56 10.70 10.09 -20.90
C LEU A 56 11.74 10.89 -20.09
N ALA A 57 11.87 10.58 -18.79
CA ALA A 57 13.01 11.03 -18.00
C ALA A 57 14.04 9.90 -17.89
N ILE A 58 15.30 10.28 -17.83
CA ILE A 58 16.42 9.33 -17.71
C ILE A 58 16.83 9.30 -16.25
N THR A 59 16.74 8.14 -15.61
CA THR A 59 17.26 7.93 -14.25
C THR A 59 18.38 6.89 -14.26
N GLN A 60 19.44 7.15 -13.50
CA GLN A 60 20.53 6.21 -13.35
C GLN A 60 20.13 5.12 -12.35
N ALA A 61 19.96 3.90 -12.84
CA ALA A 61 19.96 2.72 -11.99
C ALA A 61 21.41 2.41 -11.62
N GLY A 62 21.67 1.82 -10.45
CA GLY A 62 23.05 1.53 -10.01
C GLY A 62 23.88 0.74 -11.04
N GLU A 63 25.21 0.82 -10.88
CA GLU A 63 26.23 0.14 -11.72
C GLU A 63 26.02 0.31 -13.23
N GLY A 64 26.07 1.55 -13.72
CA GLY A 64 26.20 1.84 -15.15
C GLY A 64 24.94 1.62 -16.00
N ASN A 65 23.83 1.18 -15.39
CA ASN A 65 22.57 0.95 -16.09
C ASN A 65 21.69 2.20 -16.07
N VAL A 66 21.10 2.53 -17.21
CA VAL A 66 20.19 3.66 -17.35
C VAL A 66 18.79 3.11 -17.59
N THR A 67 17.83 3.50 -16.75
CA THR A 67 16.41 3.17 -16.94
C THR A 67 15.61 4.42 -17.27
N LEU A 68 14.73 4.29 -18.26
CA LEU A 68 13.79 5.34 -18.67
C LEU A 68 12.53 5.23 -17.81
N HIS A 69 12.24 6.27 -17.03
CA HIS A 69 11.01 6.43 -16.25
C HIS A 69 10.48 7.83 -16.45
N THR A 70 9.20 8.12 -16.21
CA THR A 70 8.78 9.52 -16.19
C THR A 70 9.28 10.19 -14.91
N ALA A 71 9.61 11.49 -14.97
CA ALA A 71 10.01 12.25 -13.79
C ALA A 71 8.96 12.18 -12.65
N ASN A 72 7.69 11.95 -13.00
CA ASN A 72 6.58 11.89 -12.07
C ASN A 72 6.13 10.47 -11.67
N SER A 73 6.43 9.39 -12.44
CA SER A 73 5.96 8.03 -12.10
C SER A 73 6.61 7.47 -10.83
N LEU A 74 7.75 8.04 -10.46
CA LEU A 74 8.51 7.72 -9.24
C LEU A 74 8.23 8.71 -8.10
N THR A 75 7.28 9.63 -8.26
CA THR A 75 6.90 10.58 -7.22
C THR A 75 5.58 10.18 -6.56
N ALA A 76 5.40 10.61 -5.31
CA ALA A 76 4.14 10.40 -4.61
C ALA A 76 3.01 11.19 -5.30
N SER A 77 1.84 10.57 -5.45
CA SER A 77 0.64 11.25 -5.88
C SER A 77 0.22 12.33 -4.89
N LYS A 78 -0.21 13.49 -5.40
CA LYS A 78 -0.82 14.55 -4.60
C LYS A 78 -2.20 14.14 -4.06
N ASN A 79 -2.83 13.13 -4.65
CA ASN A 79 -4.13 12.61 -4.25
C ASN A 79 -4.02 11.51 -3.19
N ALA A 80 -2.80 11.03 -2.91
CA ALA A 80 -2.59 9.98 -1.93
C ALA A 80 -3.07 10.43 -0.54
N LYS A 81 -4.01 9.67 0.01
CA LYS A 81 -4.53 9.89 1.36
C LYS A 81 -3.73 9.07 2.37
N PRO A 82 -3.45 9.60 3.57
CA PRO A 82 -2.91 8.80 4.65
C PRO A 82 -3.96 7.77 5.10
N ASP A 83 -3.49 6.62 5.61
CA ASP A 83 -4.34 5.46 5.87
C ASP A 83 -5.46 5.73 6.88
N HIS A 84 -5.17 6.53 7.91
CA HIS A 84 -6.17 6.94 8.91
C HIS A 84 -7.24 7.91 8.38
N ARG A 85 -7.14 8.37 7.12
CA ARG A 85 -8.16 9.18 6.43
C ARG A 85 -8.93 8.38 5.38
N LEU A 86 -8.66 7.08 5.24
CA LEU A 86 -9.49 6.18 4.45
C LEU A 86 -10.70 5.76 5.29
N THR A 87 -11.74 5.26 4.63
CA THR A 87 -12.75 4.44 5.30
C THR A 87 -12.20 3.05 5.55
N PHE A 88 -12.78 2.33 6.52
CA PHE A 88 -12.35 0.97 6.82
C PHE A 88 -12.55 0.05 5.61
N ALA A 89 -13.67 0.22 4.91
CA ALA A 89 -13.97 -0.53 3.69
C ALA A 89 -12.93 -0.28 2.58
N GLU A 90 -12.49 0.96 2.35
CA GLU A 90 -11.43 1.27 1.38
C GLU A 90 -10.10 0.64 1.78
N TYR A 91 -9.74 0.73 3.06
CA TYR A 91 -8.50 0.15 3.59
C TYR A 91 -8.49 -1.37 3.42
N MET A 92 -9.61 -2.03 3.72
CA MET A 92 -9.75 -3.48 3.59
C MET A 92 -9.91 -3.94 2.15
N TYR A 93 -10.42 -3.10 1.25
CA TYR A 93 -10.38 -3.36 -0.19
C TYR A 93 -8.93 -3.37 -0.70
N ALA A 94 -8.15 -2.36 -0.31
CA ALA A 94 -6.76 -2.21 -0.70
C ALA A 94 -5.85 -3.37 -0.23
N LYS A 95 -6.21 -4.05 0.88
CA LYS A 95 -5.44 -5.17 1.46
C LYS A 95 -5.09 -6.26 0.44
N ASN A 96 -6.03 -6.64 -0.44
CA ASN A 96 -5.84 -7.77 -1.36
C ASN A 96 -4.78 -7.46 -2.43
N HIS A 97 -4.81 -6.23 -2.95
CA HIS A 97 -3.82 -5.73 -3.90
C HIS A 97 -2.45 -5.57 -3.23
N PHE A 98 -2.39 -5.02 -2.02
CA PHE A 98 -1.15 -4.91 -1.24
C PHE A 98 -0.52 -6.28 -0.98
N LEU A 99 -1.29 -7.25 -0.45
CA LEU A 99 -0.82 -8.61 -0.14
C LEU A 99 -0.28 -9.32 -1.39
N THR A 100 -0.93 -9.13 -2.54
CA THR A 100 -0.45 -9.65 -3.82
C THR A 100 0.87 -8.99 -4.24
N CYS A 101 1.01 -7.67 -4.04
CA CYS A 101 2.23 -6.94 -4.37
C CYS A 101 3.43 -7.38 -3.52
N ILE A 102 3.27 -7.50 -2.19
CA ILE A 102 4.36 -7.94 -1.33
C ILE A 102 4.76 -9.40 -1.61
N LYS A 103 3.79 -10.25 -1.96
CA LYS A 103 4.06 -11.63 -2.39
C LYS A 103 4.87 -11.66 -3.68
N ASN A 104 4.46 -10.89 -4.68
CA ASN A 104 5.15 -10.81 -5.97
C ASN A 104 6.54 -10.15 -5.86
N ALA A 105 6.73 -9.25 -4.89
CA ALA A 105 8.02 -8.65 -4.58
C ALA A 105 8.96 -9.57 -3.77
N GLY A 106 8.52 -10.80 -3.43
CA GLY A 106 9.39 -11.78 -2.79
C GLY A 106 9.63 -11.56 -1.30
N TRP A 107 8.71 -10.88 -0.59
CA TRP A 107 8.84 -10.63 0.87
C TRP A 107 8.90 -11.89 1.75
N GLY A 108 8.62 -13.06 1.17
CA GLY A 108 8.67 -14.36 1.85
C GLY A 108 7.37 -14.69 2.58
N ASN A 109 6.99 -15.97 2.57
CA ASN A 109 5.68 -16.43 3.05
C ASN A 109 5.39 -16.04 4.49
N LYS A 110 6.36 -16.16 5.40
CA LYS A 110 6.19 -15.79 6.82
C LYS A 110 5.76 -14.33 7.00
N LEU A 111 6.33 -13.44 6.20
CA LEU A 111 6.03 -12.01 6.29
C LEU A 111 4.68 -11.69 5.65
N VAL A 112 4.39 -12.29 4.50
CA VAL A 112 3.06 -12.19 3.86
C VAL A 112 1.96 -12.69 4.81
N ASP A 113 2.19 -13.81 5.50
CA ASP A 113 1.26 -14.38 6.48
C ASP A 113 1.08 -13.45 7.69
N ALA A 114 2.15 -12.81 8.19
CA ALA A 114 2.05 -11.85 9.29
C ALA A 114 1.18 -10.63 8.92
N PHE A 115 1.36 -10.07 7.73
CA PHE A 115 0.49 -9.01 7.22
C PHE A 115 -0.95 -9.49 7.01
N ASN A 116 -1.14 -10.71 6.49
CA ASN A 116 -2.49 -11.26 6.34
C ASN A 116 -3.20 -11.40 7.69
N TRP A 117 -2.51 -11.88 8.73
CA TRP A 117 -3.03 -11.95 10.09
C TRP A 117 -3.32 -10.59 10.70
N PHE A 118 -2.48 -9.59 10.42
CA PHE A 118 -2.72 -8.20 10.82
C PHE A 118 -4.06 -7.69 10.28
N PHE A 119 -4.27 -7.77 8.96
CA PHE A 119 -5.54 -7.33 8.36
C PHE A 119 -6.73 -8.16 8.87
N HIS A 120 -6.57 -9.48 9.02
CA HIS A 120 -7.63 -10.34 9.54
C HIS A 120 -8.05 -9.94 10.96
N ARG A 121 -7.08 -9.65 11.85
CA ARG A 121 -7.35 -9.26 13.23
C ARG A 121 -7.96 -7.86 13.34
N LEU A 122 -7.57 -6.92 12.48
CA LEU A 122 -8.27 -5.63 12.39
C LEU A 122 -9.73 -5.81 11.95
N ASP A 123 -9.98 -6.67 10.96
CA ASP A 123 -11.33 -6.92 10.43
C ASP A 123 -12.27 -7.54 11.48
N ASN A 124 -11.72 -8.39 12.37
CA ASN A 124 -12.46 -9.14 13.38
C ASN A 124 -12.26 -8.56 14.80
N HIS A 125 -11.76 -7.34 14.91
CA HIS A 125 -11.51 -6.71 16.21
C HIS A 125 -12.82 -6.29 16.87
N HIS A 126 -12.92 -6.40 18.21
CA HIS A 126 -14.13 -6.03 18.95
C HIS A 126 -14.54 -4.55 18.78
N LEU A 127 -13.57 -3.67 18.48
CA LEU A 127 -13.86 -2.26 18.18
C LEU A 127 -14.71 -2.07 16.92
N ARG A 128 -14.82 -3.08 16.04
CA ARG A 128 -15.74 -3.02 14.90
C ARG A 128 -17.21 -2.89 15.35
N ASP A 129 -17.54 -3.37 16.54
CA ASP A 129 -18.88 -3.25 17.11
C ASP A 129 -19.21 -1.81 17.55
N TRP A 130 -18.21 -0.92 17.60
CA TRP A 130 -18.38 0.49 18.01
C TRP A 130 -18.64 1.42 16.82
N GLY A 131 -18.87 0.85 15.62
CA GLY A 131 -19.13 1.61 14.40
C GLY A 131 -17.96 2.51 14.00
N ASP A 132 -18.28 3.68 13.43
CA ASP A 132 -17.32 4.60 12.83
C ASP A 132 -16.18 5.02 13.77
N GLN A 133 -16.45 5.16 15.07
CA GLN A 133 -15.42 5.52 16.06
C GLN A 133 -14.38 4.41 16.19
N GLY A 134 -14.83 3.16 16.34
CA GLY A 134 -13.94 2.01 16.44
C GLY A 134 -13.16 1.76 15.16
N GLU A 135 -13.81 1.93 14.00
CA GLU A 135 -13.12 1.87 12.71
C GLU A 135 -12.04 2.95 12.57
N ARG A 136 -12.33 4.20 12.95
CA ARG A 136 -11.34 5.28 12.96
C ARG A 136 -10.15 4.94 13.86
N MET A 137 -10.39 4.42 15.07
CA MET A 137 -9.33 4.00 15.99
C MET A 137 -8.43 2.93 15.37
N LEU A 138 -9.04 1.89 14.76
CA LEU A 138 -8.30 0.80 14.11
C LEU A 138 -7.45 1.31 12.94
N LEU A 139 -7.95 2.28 12.16
CA LEU A 139 -7.19 2.86 11.06
C LEU A 139 -6.04 3.75 11.54
N HIS A 140 -6.22 4.49 12.63
CA HIS A 140 -5.13 5.22 13.27
C HIS A 140 -4.04 4.28 13.78
N TYR A 141 -4.42 3.18 14.44
CA TYR A 141 -3.49 2.12 14.84
C TYR A 141 -2.78 1.52 13.64
N ALA A 142 -3.53 1.13 12.60
CA ALA A 142 -2.95 0.50 11.44
C ALA A 142 -1.96 1.40 10.70
N SER A 143 -2.30 2.68 10.55
CA SER A 143 -1.44 3.71 9.96
C SER A 143 -0.13 3.86 10.74
N LYS A 144 -0.19 3.99 12.08
CA LYS A 144 1.01 4.15 12.92
C LYS A 144 1.90 2.90 12.90
N VAL A 145 1.28 1.72 13.06
CA VAL A 145 2.00 0.45 13.19
C VAL A 145 2.65 0.04 11.88
N GLN A 146 1.99 0.21 10.72
CA GLN A 146 2.62 -0.07 9.44
C GLN A 146 3.82 0.84 9.20
N GLN A 147 3.72 2.14 9.51
CA GLN A 147 4.84 3.06 9.37
C GLN A 147 6.02 2.68 10.27
N ASP A 148 5.79 2.48 11.57
CA ASP A 148 6.82 2.05 12.53
C ASP A 148 7.45 0.70 12.14
N TRP A 149 6.64 -0.25 11.66
CA TRP A 149 7.13 -1.54 11.20
C TRP A 149 8.13 -1.40 10.04
N HIS A 150 7.81 -0.56 9.07
CA HIS A 150 8.68 -0.27 7.92
C HIS A 150 9.96 0.48 8.32
N ASP A 151 9.86 1.43 9.25
CA ASP A 151 11.02 2.14 9.78
C ASP A 151 11.98 1.18 10.49
N LYS A 152 11.45 0.24 11.29
CA LYS A 152 12.25 -0.81 11.94
C LYS A 152 12.76 -1.88 10.99
N ALA A 153 12.04 -2.19 9.91
CA ALA A 153 12.50 -3.12 8.88
C ALA A 153 13.81 -2.67 8.23
N THR A 154 14.00 -1.34 8.08
CA THR A 154 15.26 -0.75 7.57
C THR A 154 16.47 -1.14 8.42
N TRP A 155 16.27 -1.40 9.71
CA TRP A 155 17.32 -1.78 10.67
C TRP A 155 17.29 -3.27 11.05
N ASN A 156 16.55 -4.09 10.30
CA ASN A 156 16.33 -5.52 10.59
C ASN A 156 15.74 -5.77 11.99
N GLN A 157 14.90 -4.84 12.47
CA GLN A 157 14.22 -4.89 13.77
C GLN A 157 12.70 -5.03 13.62
N ALA A 158 12.23 -5.38 12.43
CA ALA A 158 10.82 -5.63 12.16
C ALA A 158 10.28 -6.71 13.09
N TYR A 159 9.12 -6.44 13.69
CA TYR A 159 8.42 -7.36 14.59
C TYR A 159 7.26 -8.05 13.87
N ASN A 160 6.57 -8.97 14.55
CA ASN A 160 5.38 -9.60 14.00
C ASN A 160 4.21 -8.60 14.01
N ILE A 161 3.98 -7.94 12.87
CA ILE A 161 2.88 -6.98 12.70
C ILE A 161 1.50 -7.60 12.92
N GLY A 162 1.37 -8.92 12.78
CA GLY A 162 0.11 -9.63 13.00
C GLY A 162 -0.40 -9.56 14.44
N ILE A 163 0.43 -9.22 15.43
CA ILE A 163 0.02 -9.10 16.83
C ILE A 163 -0.50 -7.69 17.10
N ILE A 164 -1.78 -7.58 17.49
CA ILE A 164 -2.38 -6.30 17.88
C ILE A 164 -1.88 -5.96 19.29
N ASN A 165 -1.32 -4.78 19.45
CA ASN A 165 -0.91 -4.22 20.72
C ASN A 165 -2.08 -3.40 21.29
N GLU A 166 -2.83 -4.01 22.20
CA GLU A 166 -4.00 -3.41 22.84
C GLU A 166 -3.66 -2.17 23.67
N ASP A 167 -2.47 -2.12 24.28
CA ASP A 167 -2.03 -0.96 25.07
C ASP A 167 -1.82 0.26 24.16
N LEU A 168 -1.12 0.06 23.02
CA LEU A 168 -0.96 1.12 22.02
C LEU A 168 -2.30 1.56 21.42
N LEU A 169 -3.24 0.62 21.24
CA LEU A 169 -4.58 0.92 20.75
C LEU A 169 -5.38 1.77 21.76
N ALA A 170 -5.24 1.48 23.05
CA ALA A 170 -5.82 2.26 24.14
C ALA A 170 -5.22 3.67 24.23
N ASP A 171 -3.90 3.82 24.06
CA ASP A 171 -3.25 5.14 24.01
C ASP A 171 -3.77 5.97 22.83
N ILE A 172 -3.91 5.36 21.65
CA ILE A 172 -4.48 6.01 20.46
C ILE A 172 -5.92 6.47 20.72
N ARG A 173 -6.70 5.69 21.47
CA ARG A 173 -8.05 6.09 21.87
C ARG A 173 -8.02 7.39 22.67
N GLN A 174 -7.20 7.43 23.71
CA GLN A 174 -7.10 8.59 24.59
C GLN A 174 -6.63 9.85 23.83
N ASP A 175 -5.69 9.67 22.90
CA ASP A 175 -5.20 10.73 22.01
C ASP A 175 -6.29 11.30 21.08
N LEU A 176 -7.27 10.47 20.68
CA LEU A 176 -8.36 10.90 19.80
C LEU A 176 -9.46 11.61 20.61
N ASP A 177 -9.82 11.06 21.77
CA ASP A 177 -10.83 11.63 22.66
C ASP A 177 -10.42 13.01 23.23
N THR A 178 -9.12 13.34 23.25
CA THR A 178 -8.58 14.63 23.71
C THR A 178 -8.47 15.70 22.62
N LYS A 179 -8.70 15.35 21.35
CA LYS A 179 -8.56 16.25 20.19
C LYS A 179 -9.91 16.67 19.59
N ASP A 180 -11.00 16.05 20.02
CA ASP A 180 -12.38 16.45 19.74
C ASP A 180 -12.87 17.44 20.81
#